data_AF-A0AAU3DNQ3-F1
#
_entry.id   AF-A0AAU3DNQ3-F1
#
_cell.length_a   1.000
_cell.length_b   1.000
_cell.length_c   1.000
_cell.angle_alpha   90.00
_cell.angle_beta   90.00
_cell.angle_gamma   90.00
#
_symmetry.space_group_name_H-M   'P 1'
#
loop_
_entity.id
_entity.type
_entity.pdbx_description
1 polymer ?
#
loop_
_entity_poly.entity_id
_entity_poly.type
_entity_poly.pdbx_seq_one_letter_code
_entity_poly.pdbx_strand_id
1 'polypeptide(L)' 'MELTDVPTAARWRTATRSSNNGGDCVEVADNLPGRVLVRDSKDRDGGTLSFGPAAWRAFVDLTRRPPAG' A
#
# COMPACT_ATOMS: atom_id res chain seq x y z
N MET A 1 13.11 -17.64 -7.96
CA MET A 1 12.85 -16.25 -7.52
C MET A 1 11.62 -15.79 -8.26
N GLU A 2 10.46 -16.07 -7.69
CA GLU A 2 9.17 -15.71 -8.27
C GLU A 2 8.94 -14.23 -7.96
N LEU A 3 9.26 -13.38 -8.92
CA LEU A 3 8.77 -12.00 -8.95
C LEU A 3 7.26 -12.14 -9.05
N THR A 4 6.54 -11.96 -7.94
CA THR A 4 5.09 -11.82 -7.96
C THR A 4 4.76 -10.76 -9.01
N ASP A 5 4.21 -11.18 -10.14
CA ASP A 5 3.79 -10.30 -11.24
C ASP A 5 2.81 -9.29 -10.65
N VAL A 6 3.31 -8.09 -10.34
CA VAL A 6 2.46 -6.98 -9.99
C VAL A 6 1.60 -6.77 -11.22
N PRO A 7 0.28 -6.95 -11.14
CA PRO A 7 -0.56 -6.87 -12.32
C PRO A 7 -0.29 -5.55 -13.02
N THR A 8 0.00 -5.58 -14.32
CA THR A 8 0.28 -4.38 -15.13
C THR A 8 -0.87 -3.37 -15.11
N ALA A 9 -2.06 -3.81 -14.70
CA ALA A 9 -3.24 -2.99 -14.47
C ALA A 9 -3.23 -2.19 -13.14
N ALA A 10 -2.25 -2.38 -12.25
CA ALA A 10 -2.17 -1.66 -10.97
C ALA A 10 -1.94 -0.15 -11.21
N ARG A 11 -2.91 0.67 -10.78
CA ARG A 11 -2.83 2.13 -10.84
C ARG A 11 -2.38 2.66 -9.49
N TRP A 12 -1.07 2.85 -9.37
CA TRP A 12 -0.44 3.33 -8.15
C TRP A 12 -0.78 4.79 -7.86
N ARG A 13 -1.14 5.07 -6.61
CA ARG A 13 -1.33 6.41 -6.06
C ARG A 13 -0.49 6.58 -4.82
N THR A 14 0.28 7.67 -4.75
CA THR A 14 1.03 8.04 -3.56
C THR A 14 0.07 8.46 -2.44
N ALA A 15 0.29 7.97 -1.22
CA ALA A 15 -0.59 8.30 -0.09
C ALA A 15 -0.43 9.78 0.34
N THR A 16 -1.54 10.46 0.66
CA THR A 16 -1.60 11.90 0.99
C THR A 16 -1.11 12.26 2.40
N ARG A 17 -0.89 11.26 3.28
CA ARG A 17 -0.26 11.43 4.60
C ARG A 17 1.28 11.41 4.54
N SER A 18 1.83 11.28 3.34
CA SER A 18 3.25 11.42 3.06
C SER A 18 3.56 12.91 2.98
N SER A 19 4.35 13.43 3.93
CA SER A 19 4.67 14.87 4.02
C SER A 19 5.92 15.23 3.22
N ASN A 20 5.88 16.41 2.60
CA ASN A 20 6.92 17.07 1.78
C ASN A 20 8.29 17.36 2.46
N ASN A 21 8.55 16.85 3.67
CA ASN A 21 9.83 17.03 4.39
C ASN A 21 10.84 15.89 4.13
N GLY A 22 10.71 15.16 3.01
CA GLY A 22 11.66 14.12 2.57
C GLY A 22 11.20 12.67 2.82
N GLY A 23 9.93 12.44 3.12
CA GLY A 23 9.42 11.16 3.61
C GLY A 23 8.19 10.64 2.85
N ASP A 24 8.24 10.57 1.52
CA ASP A 24 7.24 9.85 0.74
C ASP A 24 7.72 8.42 0.47
N CYS A 25 7.15 7.43 1.17
CA CYS A 25 7.62 6.04 1.13
C CYS A 25 6.50 5.01 0.87
N VAL A 26 5.30 5.40 0.41
CA VAL A 26 4.23 4.42 0.14
C VAL A 26 3.38 4.77 -1.08
N GLU A 27 3.26 3.80 -2.00
CA GLU A 27 2.32 3.76 -3.11
C GLU A 27 1.25 2.69 -2.85
N VAL A 28 -0.01 2.99 -3.19
CA VAL A 28 -1.15 2.06 -3.07
C VAL A 28 -1.86 1.89 -4.41
N ALA A 29 -2.21 0.67 -4.77
CA ALA A 29 -3.10 0.36 -5.89
C ALA A 29 -4.35 -0.39 -5.39
N ASP A 30 -5.50 0.26 -5.44
CA ASP A 30 -6.80 -0.21 -4.95
C ASP A 30 -7.79 -0.53 -6.09
N ASN A 31 -7.34 -0.43 -7.34
CA ASN A 31 -8.14 -0.61 -8.54
C ASN A 31 -8.20 -2.06 -9.04
N LEU A 32 -7.58 -3.00 -8.33
CA LEU A 32 -7.54 -4.40 -8.69
C LEU A 32 -8.73 -5.15 -8.04
N PRO A 33 -9.40 -6.04 -8.78
CA PRO A 33 -10.53 -6.79 -8.22
C PRO A 33 -10.06 -7.69 -7.07
N GLY A 34 -10.65 -7.47 -5.90
CA GLY A 34 -10.40 -8.28 -4.70
C GLY A 34 -9.03 -8.09 -4.06
N ARG A 35 -8.24 -7.09 -4.46
CA ARG A 35 -6.89 -6.85 -3.92
C ARG A 35 -6.58 -5.37 -3.76
N VAL A 36 -5.81 -5.06 -2.73
CA VAL A 36 -5.13 -3.78 -2.55
C VAL A 36 -3.65 -4.05 -2.43
N LEU A 37 -2.86 -3.41 -3.28
CA LEU A 37 -1.41 -3.53 -3.26
C LEU A 37 -0.77 -2.32 -2.59
N VAL A 38 0.29 -2.56 -1.84
CA VAL A 38 1.06 -1.53 -1.14
C VAL A 38 2.53 -1.80 -1.34
N ARG A 39 3.31 -0.78 -1.70
CA ARG A 39 4.77 -0.89 -1.80
C ARG A 39 5.46 0.37 -1.34
N ASP A 40 6.75 0.25 -1.07
CA ASP A 40 7.59 1.41 -0.82
C ASP A 40 7.87 2.16 -2.14
N SER A 41 7.60 3.47 -2.15
CA SER A 41 7.94 4.32 -3.29
C SER A 41 9.46 4.40 -3.51
N LYS A 42 10.26 4.27 -2.44
CA LYS A 42 11.72 4.40 -2.46
C LYS A 42 12.44 3.07 -2.70
N ASP A 43 11.79 1.96 -2.39
CA ASP A 43 12.29 0.61 -2.63
C ASP A 43 11.24 -0.23 -3.37
N ARG A 44 11.08 0.07 -4.67
CA ARG A 44 10.10 -0.62 -5.53
C ARG A 44 10.46 -2.08 -5.77
N ASP A 45 11.75 -2.41 -5.68
CA ASP A 45 12.28 -3.77 -5.88
C ASP A 45 12.22 -4.61 -4.60
N GLY A 46 12.08 -3.96 -3.43
CA GLY A 46 11.87 -4.60 -2.13
C GLY A 46 10.56 -5.39 -2.01
N GLY A 47 9.66 -5.27 -2.99
CA GLY A 47 8.47 -6.11 -3.14
C GLY A 47 7.15 -5.37 -2.94
N THR A 48 6.05 -6.11 -3.03
CA THR A 48 4.69 -5.57 -2.93
C THR A 48 3.86 -6.39 -1.95
N LEU A 49 3.29 -5.71 -0.95
CA LEU A 49 2.32 -6.30 -0.04
C LEU A 49 0.95 -6.36 -0.73
N SER A 50 0.23 -7.48 -0.54
CA SER A 50 -1.09 -7.71 -1.12
C SER A 50 -2.10 -7.98 -0.01
N PHE A 51 -3.17 -7.19 0.02
CA PHE A 51 -4.24 -7.28 1.00
C PHE A 51 -5.58 -7.58 0.31
N GLY A 52 -6.45 -8.32 1.01
CA GLY A 52 -7.87 -8.32 0.68
C GLY A 52 -8.55 -7.00 1.10
N PRO A 53 -9.66 -6.57 0.48
CA PRO A 53 -10.30 -5.28 0.76
C PRO A 53 -10.72 -5.11 2.23
N ALA A 54 -11.18 -6.19 2.89
CA ALA A 54 -11.57 -6.14 4.30
C ALA A 54 -10.36 -5.93 5.23
N ALA A 55 -9.26 -6.66 4.99
CA ALA A 55 -8.02 -6.52 5.74
C ALA A 55 -7.41 -5.12 5.57
N TRP A 56 -7.44 -4.60 4.35
CA TRP A 56 -6.97 -3.24 4.07
C TRP A 56 -7.75 -2.17 4.86
N ARG A 57 -9.09 -2.27 4.90
CA ARG A 57 -9.93 -1.35 5.69
C ARG A 57 -9.59 -1.42 7.17
N ALA A 58 -9.51 -2.63 7.74
CA ALA A 58 -9.17 -2.81 9.14
C ALA A 58 -7.79 -2.21 9.49
N PHE A 59 -6.80 -2.41 8.61
CA PHE A 59 -5.46 -1.82 8.76
C PHE A 59 -5.50 -0.29 8.76
N VAL A 60 -6.21 0.33 7.82
CA VAL A 60 -6.35 1.80 7.74
C VAL A 60 -7.11 2.36 8.96
N ASP A 61 -8.11 1.65 9.46
CA ASP A 61 -8.87 2.07 10.64
C ASP A 61 -8.01 2.01 11.92
N LEU A 62 -7.25 0.92 12.10
CA LEU A 62 -6.29 0.77 13.21
C LEU A 62 -5.20 1.85 13.19
N THR A 63 -4.69 2.20 12.01
CA THR A 63 -3.65 3.25 11.89
C THR A 63 -4.20 4.65 12.10
N ARG A 64 -5.50 4.88 11.85
CA ARG A 64 -6.16 6.17 12.13
C ARG A 64 -6.46 6.36 13.61
N ARG A 65 -6.79 5.28 14.31
CA ARG A 65 -7.12 5.27 15.74
C ARG A 65 -6.36 4.10 16.39
N PRO A 66 -5.10 4.33 16.79
CA PRO A 66 -4.38 3.32 17.55
C PRO A 66 -5.23 2.92 18.76
N PRO A 67 -5.34 1.63 19.11
CA PRO A 67 -5.96 1.26 20.37
C PRO A 67 -5.28 2.06 21.48
N ALA A 68 -6.07 2.70 22.35
CA ALA A 68 -5.52 3.33 23.53
C ALA A 68 -4.78 2.25 24.32
N GLY A 69 -3.46 2.44 24.47
CA GLY A 69 -2.65 1.61 25.35
C GLY A 69 -3.12 1.71 26.79
#